data_AF-A0A2V9FVW8-F1
#
_entry.id   AF-A0A2V9FVW8-F1
#
_cell.length_a   1.000
_cell.length_b   1.000
_cell.length_c   1.000
_cell.angle_alpha   90.00
_cell.angle_beta   90.00
_cell.angle_gamma   90.00
#
_symmetry.space_group_name_H-M   'P 1'
#
loop_
_entity.id
_entity.type
_entity.pdbx_description
1 polymer ?
#
loop_
_entity_poly.entity_id
_entity_poly.type
_entity_poly.pdbx_seq_one_letter_code
_entity_poly.pdbx_strand_id
1 'polypeptide(L)'
;MNWVLDLDIKSFFDGLSHEWLVKFIEHRVADRRVVRLIQKWLNAGVLEDGKRIRVGEGTPQGGSASPLLANVYLHYVFDLWVQAWRQKRAHGDVIV
;
A
#
# COMPACT_ATOMS: atom_id res chain seq x y z
N MET A 1 16.06 24.72 16.69
CA MET A 1 14.74 24.22 17.13
C MET A 1 14.33 23.15 16.13
N ASN A 2 14.25 21.89 16.55
CA ASN A 2 13.86 20.79 15.67
C ASN A 2 12.37 20.55 15.87
N TRP A 3 11.61 20.59 14.77
CA TRP A 3 10.18 20.26 14.77
C TRP A 3 10.03 18.89 14.12
N VAL A 4 9.28 18.00 14.76
CA VAL A 4 8.94 16.68 14.22
C VAL A 4 7.46 16.72 13.86
N LEU A 5 7.14 16.41 12.61
CA LEU A 5 5.76 16.27 12.15
C LEU A 5 5.44 14.77 12.14
N ASP A 6 4.53 14.34 13.00
CA ASP A 6 4.00 12.99 13.01
C ASP A 6 2.75 12.93 12.13
N LEU A 7 2.71 11.99 11.18
CA LEU A 7 1.62 11.81 10.23
C LEU A 7 1.14 10.36 10.30
N ASP A 8 -0.07 10.17 10.79
CA ASP A 8 -0.74 8.87 10.81
C ASP A 8 -1.76 8.78 9.66
N ILE A 9 -1.68 7.69 8.87
CA ILE A 9 -2.63 7.44 7.78
C ILE A 9 -3.70 6.48 8.28
N LYS A 10 -4.80 7.04 8.78
CA LYS A 10 -5.98 6.27 9.18
C LYS A 10 -6.55 5.48 8.01
N SER A 11 -6.92 4.23 8.25
CA SER A 11 -7.58 3.37 7.25
C SER A 11 -6.80 3.30 5.92
N PHE A 12 -5.46 3.28 6.00
CA PHE A 12 -4.58 3.27 4.84
C PHE A 12 -5.00 2.21 3.81
N PHE A 13 -5.23 0.97 4.27
CA PHE A 13 -5.62 -0.15 3.41
C PHE A 13 -7.00 0.02 2.76
N ASP A 14 -7.96 0.63 3.44
CA ASP A 14 -9.29 0.91 2.90
C ASP A 14 -9.23 1.97 1.79
N GLY A 15 -8.29 2.90 1.89
CA GLY A 15 -8.10 4.00 0.93
C GLY A 15 -7.21 3.68 -0.27
N LEU A 16 -6.59 2.49 -0.32
CA LEU A 16 -5.67 2.13 -1.40
C LEU A 16 -6.39 1.87 -2.73
N SER A 17 -5.96 2.57 -3.77
CA SER A 17 -6.37 2.22 -5.13
C SER A 17 -5.69 0.93 -5.57
N HIS A 18 -6.50 -0.14 -5.64
CA HIS A 18 -6.07 -1.47 -6.07
C HIS A 18 -5.52 -1.46 -7.50
N GLU A 19 -6.10 -0.64 -8.38
CA GLU A 19 -5.65 -0.49 -9.76
C GLU A 19 -4.21 0.06 -9.83
N TRP A 20 -3.91 1.11 -9.04
CA TRP A 20 -2.57 1.68 -8.97
C TRP A 20 -1.56 0.71 -8.35
N LEU A 21 -1.94 0.01 -7.28
CA LEU A 21 -1.09 -1.00 -6.66
C LEU A 21 -0.70 -2.10 -7.65
N VAL A 22 -1.65 -2.59 -8.46
CA VAL A 22 -1.35 -3.57 -9.52
C VAL A 22 -0.37 -2.99 -10.54
N LYS A 23 -0.59 -1.76 -11.02
CA LYS A 23 0.33 -1.10 -11.96
C LYS A 23 1.76 -0.97 -11.41
N PHE A 24 1.89 -0.63 -10.12
CA PHE A 24 3.19 -0.54 -9.45
C PHE A 24 3.90 -1.89 -9.33
N ILE A 25 3.15 -2.96 -9.08
CA ILE A 25 3.69 -4.32 -9.04
C ILE A 25 4.11 -4.77 -10.43
N GLU A 26 3.27 -4.57 -11.44
CA GLU A 26 3.56 -4.90 -12.85
C GLU A 26 4.80 -4.18 -13.38
N HIS A 27 5.11 -2.99 -12.84
CA HIS A 27 6.34 -2.27 -13.19
C HIS A 27 7.62 -3.03 -12.82
N ARG A 28 7.56 -3.90 -11.79
CA ARG A 28 8.74 -4.62 -11.27
C ARG A 28 8.65 -6.14 -11.36
N VAL A 29 7.45 -6.69 -11.47
CA VAL A 29 7.16 -8.12 -11.57
C VAL A 29 6.55 -8.41 -12.94
N ALA A 30 7.33 -9.01 -13.83
CA ALA A 30 6.87 -9.40 -15.17
C ALA A 30 6.05 -10.69 -15.17
N ASP A 31 6.12 -11.51 -14.11
CA ASP A 31 5.36 -12.75 -14.03
C ASP A 31 3.88 -12.51 -13.77
N ARG A 32 3.08 -12.68 -14.82
CA ARG A 32 1.61 -12.54 -14.78
C ARG A 32 0.92 -13.49 -13.81
N ARG A 33 1.50 -14.65 -13.48
CA ARG A 33 0.94 -15.59 -12.51
C ARG A 33 1.01 -15.01 -11.11
N VAL A 34 2.15 -14.41 -10.75
CA VAL A 34 2.36 -13.74 -9.46
C VAL A 34 1.44 -12.53 -9.33
N VAL A 35 1.35 -11.69 -10.36
CA VAL A 35 0.45 -10.52 -10.37
C VAL A 35 -1.00 -10.96 -10.16
N ARG A 36 -1.44 -12.03 -10.84
CA ARG A 36 -2.80 -12.55 -10.71
C ARG A 36 -3.09 -13.13 -9.31
N LEU A 37 -2.09 -13.72 -8.65
CA LEU A 37 -2.23 -14.19 -7.26
C LEU A 37 -2.40 -13.01 -6.30
N ILE A 38 -1.60 -11.96 -6.48
CA ILE A 38 -1.70 -10.75 -5.65
C ILE A 38 -3.06 -10.07 -5.84
N GLN A 39 -3.55 -9.95 -7.08
CA GLN A 39 -4.90 -9.44 -7.36
C GLN A 39 -6.00 -10.24 -6.64
N LYS A 40 -5.90 -11.57 -6.65
CA LYS A 40 -6.85 -12.44 -5.93
C LYS A 40 -6.78 -12.21 -4.41
N TRP A 41 -5.58 -12.06 -3.85
CA TRP A 41 -5.40 -11.76 -2.43
C TRP A 41 -5.96 -10.39 -2.04
N LEU A 42 -5.71 -9.36 -2.86
CA LEU A 42 -6.26 -8.03 -2.63
C LEU A 42 -7.80 -8.05 -2.62
N ASN A 43 -8.41 -8.74 -3.59
CA ASN A 43 -9.87 -8.90 -3.64
C ASN A 43 -10.43 -9.68 -2.44
N ALA A 44 -9.68 -10.65 -1.90
CA ALA A 44 -10.09 -11.41 -0.73
C ALA A 44 -10.02 -10.56 0.56
N GLY A 45 -8.99 -9.73 0.72
CA GLY A 45 -8.86 -8.79 1.85
C GLY A 45 -9.98 -7.73 1.87
N VAL A 46 -10.37 -7.21 0.71
CA VAL A 46 -11.52 -6.27 0.60
C VAL A 46 -12.83 -6.92 1.04
N LEU A 47 -13.01 -8.23 0.79
CA LEU A 47 -14.21 -8.95 1.24
C LEU A 47 -14.23 -9.13 2.78
N GLU A 48 -13.06 -9.20 3.41
CA GLU A 48 -12.91 -9.22 4.87
C GLU A 48 -13.19 -7.83 5.49
N ASP A 49 -12.57 -6.75 4.98
CA ASP A 49 -12.73 -5.38 5.52
C ASP A 49 -14.05 -4.68 5.10
N GLY A 50 -14.73 -5.16 4.06
CA GLY A 50 -16.05 -4.67 3.59
C GLY A 50 -17.28 -5.47 4.04
N LYS A 51 -17.09 -6.54 4.83
CA LYS A 51 -18.08 -7.52 5.35
C LYS A 51 -19.15 -8.05 4.37
N ARG A 52 -18.99 -9.31 3.98
CA ARG A 52 -19.96 -10.37 4.38
C ARG A 52 -19.25 -11.66 4.72
N ILE A 53 -19.00 -11.82 6.01
CA ILE A 53 -18.57 -13.07 6.63
C ILE A 53 -19.83 -13.86 7.01
N ARG A 54 -20.10 -14.99 6.37
CA ARG A 54 -20.81 -16.11 7.02
C ARG A 54 -19.73 -17.15 7.33
N VAL A 55 -19.18 -17.08 8.55
CA VAL A 55 -18.28 -18.13 9.07
C VAL A 55 -19.14 -19.37 9.31
N GLY A 56 -19.12 -20.31 8.38
CA GLY A 56 -19.35 -21.71 8.67
C GLY A 56 -17.98 -22.39 8.60
N GLU A 57 -17.30 -22.45 9.75
CA GLU A 57 -16.08 -23.25 10.00
C GLU A 57 -14.91 -23.09 9.01
N GLY A 58 -13.92 -22.24 9.34
CA GLY A 58 -12.56 -22.38 8.82
C GLY A 58 -11.84 -21.10 8.37
N THR A 59 -11.02 -20.56 9.29
CA THR A 59 -9.90 -19.60 9.16
C THR A 59 -10.15 -18.20 8.53
N PRO A 60 -10.16 -17.13 9.33
CA PRO A 60 -9.90 -15.76 8.87
C PRO A 60 -8.37 -15.50 8.90
N GLN A 61 -7.77 -15.21 7.76
CA GLN A 61 -6.36 -14.82 7.68
C GLN A 61 -6.25 -13.59 6.79
N GLY A 62 -6.36 -12.42 7.44
CA GLY A 62 -5.85 -11.16 6.90
C GLY A 62 -4.39 -11.37 6.47
N GLY A 63 -4.17 -11.32 5.16
CA GLY A 63 -2.96 -11.86 4.54
C GLY A 63 -1.69 -11.17 5.04
N SER A 64 -0.68 -11.96 5.41
CA SER A 64 0.68 -11.50 5.74
C SER A 64 1.34 -10.64 4.65
N ALA A 65 0.77 -10.61 3.44
CA ALA A 65 1.21 -9.79 2.32
C ALA A 65 0.80 -8.30 2.43
N SER A 66 -0.21 -7.94 3.23
CA SER A 66 -0.70 -6.55 3.29
C SER A 66 0.38 -5.53 3.69
N PRO A 67 1.21 -5.76 4.72
CA PRO A 67 2.31 -4.84 5.06
C PRO A 67 3.34 -4.68 3.92
N LEU A 68 3.60 -5.76 3.16
CA LEU A 68 4.51 -5.71 2.01
C LEU A 68 3.93 -4.88 0.86
N LEU A 69 2.65 -5.07 0.57
CA LEU A 69 1.94 -4.33 -0.48
C LEU A 69 1.82 -2.84 -0.14
N ALA A 70 1.61 -2.52 1.15
CA ALA A 70 1.65 -1.15 1.65
C ALA A 70 2.98 -0.47 1.36
N ASN A 71 4.09 -1.14 1.66
CA ASN A 71 5.43 -0.59 1.42
C ASN A 71 5.69 -0.35 -0.07
N VAL A 72 5.26 -1.26 -0.95
CA VAL A 72 5.36 -1.04 -2.41
C VAL A 72 4.56 0.19 -2.82
N TYR A 73 3.34 0.35 -2.32
CA TYR A 73 2.52 1.51 -2.64
C TYR A 73 3.13 2.82 -2.16
N LEU A 74 3.58 2.86 -0.90
CA LEU A 74 4.23 4.04 -0.30
C LEU A 74 5.52 4.41 -1.01
N HIS A 75 6.27 3.43 -1.51
CA HIS A 75 7.45 3.73 -2.30
C HIS A 75 7.12 4.59 -3.53
N TYR A 76 6.12 4.20 -4.31
CA TYR A 76 5.76 4.93 -5.53
C TYR A 76 5.03 6.24 -5.26
N VAL A 77 4.13 6.27 -4.27
CA VAL A 77 3.28 7.44 -4.01
C VAL A 77 3.96 8.46 -3.10
N PHE A 78 4.67 7.99 -2.07
CA PHE A 78 5.29 8.85 -1.07
C PHE A 78 6.77 9.06 -1.35
N ASP A 79 7.61 8.01 -1.40
CA ASP A 79 9.07 8.20 -1.49
C ASP A 79 9.47 8.96 -2.76
N LEU A 80 8.96 8.54 -3.92
CA LEU A 80 9.27 9.21 -5.20
C LEU A 80 8.73 10.65 -5.23
N TRP A 81 7.57 10.90 -4.63
CA TRP A 81 7.03 12.24 -4.50
C TRP A 81 7.90 13.11 -3.58
N VAL A 82 8.32 12.60 -2.42
CA VAL A 82 9.23 13.30 -1.49
C VAL A 82 10.54 13.63 -2.17
N GLN A 83 11.12 12.70 -2.92
CA GLN A 83 12.35 12.93 -3.69
C GLN A 83 12.18 14.08 -4.70
N ALA A 84 11.10 14.05 -5.48
CA ALA A 84 10.82 15.10 -6.46
C ALA A 84 10.51 16.46 -5.79
N TRP A 85 9.78 16.45 -4.66
CA TRP A 85 9.46 17.65 -3.89
C TRP A 85 10.71 18.27 -3.27
N ARG A 86 11.61 17.44 -2.71
CA ARG A 86 12.90 17.90 -2.16
C ARG A 86 13.73 18.64 -3.20
N GLN A 87 13.83 18.10 -4.42
CA GLN A 87 14.61 18.73 -5.48
C GLN A 87 14.02 20.06 -5.96
N LYS A 88 12.70 20.24 -5.88
CA LYS A 88 12.01 21.39 -6.51
C LYS A 88 11.58 22.48 -5.54
N ARG A 89 11.33 22.15 -4.27
CA ARG A 89 10.60 23.05 -3.33
C ARG A 89 11.16 23.08 -1.92
N ALA A 90 11.92 22.09 -1.47
CA ALA A 90 12.43 22.09 -0.11
C ALA A 90 13.52 23.16 0.06
N HIS A 91 13.37 24.01 1.07
CA HIS A 91 14.37 24.97 1.51
C HIS A 91 14.72 24.64 2.96
N GLY A 92 16.00 24.32 3.23
CA GLY A 92 16.49 23.89 4.55
C GLY A 92 16.62 22.36 4.72
N ASP A 93 17.17 21.92 5.86
CA ASP A 93 17.36 20.50 6.19
C ASP A 93 16.05 19.88 6.69
N VAL A 94 15.29 19.28 5.78
CA VAL A 94 14.05 18.54 6.10
C VAL A 94 14.34 17.05 6.10
N ILE A 95 14.24 16.40 7.26
CA ILE A 95 14.29 14.94 7.39
C ILE A 95 12.84 14.41 7.36
N VAL A 96 12.60 13.45 6.48
CA VAL A 96 11.32 12.76 6.27
C VAL A 96 11.58 11.28 6.51
#